data_AF-A0A844X8T6-F1
#
_entry.id   AF-A0A844X8T6-F1
#
_cell.length_a   1.000
_cell.length_b   1.000
_cell.length_c   1.000
_cell.angle_alpha   90.00
_cell.angle_beta   90.00
_cell.angle_gamma   90.00
#
_symmetry.space_group_name_H-M   'P 1'
#
loop_
_entity.id
_entity.type
_entity.pdbx_description
1 polymer ?
#
loop_
_entity_poly.entity_id
_entity_poly.type
_entity_poly.pdbx_seq_one_letter_code
_entity_poly.pdbx_strand_id
1 'polypeptide(L)'
;NPNFYAYVHDSNAWVDVFGLSSAYEVDTYDNLKAKDVVGDKLGTHHVPQKALAKTQVVGYPQTALAGDAPAIRLPDAEHATITKLQSQNKVVRSQMTATQLLQDDIDMLRTHTNAPETSIEKLKDMNKQKYGITCH
;
A
#
# COMPACT_ATOMS: atom_id res chain seq x y z
N ASN A 1 -17.22 29.56 -12.13
CA ASN A 1 -16.91 28.99 -10.81
C ASN A 1 -16.21 27.64 -11.02
N PRO A 2 -14.86 27.58 -11.10
CA PRO A 2 -14.18 26.29 -11.08
C PRO A 2 -13.66 26.00 -9.67
N ASN A 3 -14.20 24.93 -9.06
CA ASN A 3 -13.64 24.32 -7.87
C ASN A 3 -12.32 23.64 -8.23
N PHE A 4 -11.21 24.35 -8.03
CA PHE A 4 -9.91 23.72 -7.84
C PHE A 4 -9.93 23.08 -6.46
N TYR A 5 -10.24 21.77 -6.38
CA TYR A 5 -9.74 20.96 -5.28
C TYR A 5 -8.21 20.89 -5.48
N ALA A 6 -7.54 21.94 -5.00
CA ALA A 6 -6.11 21.95 -4.80
C ALA A 6 -5.82 20.88 -3.76
N TYR A 7 -5.45 19.69 -4.24
CA TYR A 7 -4.65 18.77 -3.45
C TYR A 7 -3.38 19.53 -3.11
N VAL A 8 -3.33 20.10 -1.90
CA VAL A 8 -2.11 20.61 -1.30
C VAL A 8 -1.23 19.40 -1.11
N HIS A 9 -0.33 19.16 -2.07
CA HIS A 9 0.83 18.32 -1.86
C HIS A 9 1.69 19.02 -0.82
N ASP A 10 1.57 18.62 0.45
CA ASP A 10 2.62 18.90 1.42
C ASP A 10 3.89 18.17 0.94
N SER A 11 4.83 18.96 0.43
CA SER A 11 5.97 18.50 -0.38
C SER A 11 7.27 18.46 0.40
N ASN A 12 7.24 18.24 1.72
CA ASN A 12 8.45 18.26 2.55
C ASN A 12 8.59 17.08 3.53
N ALA A 13 8.36 15.85 3.07
CA ALA A 13 8.94 14.71 3.74
C ALA A 13 9.34 13.63 2.71
N TRP A 14 10.60 13.17 2.80
CA TRP A 14 11.17 11.97 2.18
C TRP A 14 11.82 12.05 0.79
N VAL A 15 11.84 13.20 0.11
CA VAL A 15 12.72 13.37 -1.07
C VAL A 15 14.03 14.02 -0.60
N ASP A 16 15.10 13.24 -0.49
CA ASP A 16 16.44 13.82 -0.43
C ASP A 16 16.77 14.46 -1.79
N VAL A 17 17.55 15.55 -1.78
CA VAL A 17 17.90 16.37 -2.97
C VAL A 17 18.62 15.58 -4.08
N PHE A 18 19.06 14.34 -3.79
CA PHE A 18 19.66 13.38 -4.71
C PHE A 18 18.75 12.19 -5.09
N GLY A 19 17.51 12.12 -4.57
CA GLY A 19 16.52 11.11 -4.93
C GLY A 19 16.77 9.70 -4.38
N LEU A 20 17.43 9.55 -3.22
CA LEU A 20 18.01 8.26 -2.80
C LEU A 20 17.13 7.34 -1.94
N SER A 21 15.92 7.70 -1.51
CA SER A 21 14.94 6.65 -1.11
C SER A 21 13.50 7.12 -0.95
N SER A 22 12.62 6.63 -1.81
CA SER A 22 11.15 6.72 -1.68
C SER A 22 10.58 5.56 -0.82
N ALA A 23 11.36 5.03 0.13
CA ALA A 23 10.86 3.97 1.02
C ALA A 23 9.63 4.46 1.78
N TYR A 24 8.64 3.59 1.92
CA TYR A 24 7.36 3.84 2.56
C TYR A 24 6.49 4.91 1.89
N GLU A 25 6.82 5.32 0.66
CA GLU A 25 5.92 6.14 -0.15
C GLU A 25 4.63 5.35 -0.41
N VAL A 26 3.49 6.01 -0.20
CA VAL A 26 2.15 5.45 -0.41
C VAL A 26 1.46 6.20 -1.54
N ASP A 27 0.94 5.47 -2.51
CA ASP A 27 0.18 5.99 -3.64
C ASP A 27 -0.58 4.82 -4.31
N THR A 28 -1.19 5.02 -5.47
CA THR A 28 -1.66 3.91 -6.31
C THR A 28 -0.47 3.11 -6.84
N TYR A 29 -0.67 1.81 -7.07
CA TYR A 29 0.39 0.94 -7.58
C TYR A 29 1.04 1.48 -8.86
N ASP A 30 0.25 1.95 -9.83
CA ASP A 30 0.77 2.47 -11.09
C ASP A 30 1.60 3.75 -10.88
N ASN A 31 1.19 4.64 -9.97
CA ASN A 31 1.94 5.85 -9.64
C ASN A 31 3.30 5.52 -8.99
N LEU A 32 3.33 4.53 -8.09
CA LEU A 32 4.58 4.08 -7.48
C LEU A 32 5.48 3.40 -8.51
N LYS A 33 4.92 2.55 -9.38
CA LYS A 33 5.66 1.88 -10.46
C LYS A 33 6.25 2.88 -11.46
N ALA A 34 5.57 3.98 -11.75
CA ALA A 34 6.10 5.04 -12.61
C ALA A 34 7.32 5.75 -12.00
N LYS A 35 7.52 5.65 -10.69
CA LYS A 35 8.64 6.23 -9.93
C LYS A 35 9.73 5.21 -9.58
N ASP A 36 9.65 3.98 -10.08
CA ASP A 36 10.66 2.96 -9.81
C ASP A 36 12.03 3.38 -10.36
N VAL A 37 13.07 3.25 -9.53
CA VAL A 37 14.45 3.51 -9.92
C VAL A 37 15.21 2.21 -9.96
N VAL A 38 15.89 1.93 -11.07
CA VAL A 38 16.68 0.70 -11.20
C VAL A 38 17.78 0.68 -10.13
N GLY A 39 17.75 -0.34 -9.27
CA GLY A 39 18.76 -0.55 -8.24
C GLY A 39 18.48 0.10 -6.89
N ASP A 40 17.32 0.75 -6.70
CA ASP A 40 16.90 1.33 -5.41
C ASP A 40 16.56 0.27 -4.34
N LYS A 41 16.39 -0.99 -4.75
CA LYS A 41 16.03 -2.14 -3.90
C LYS A 41 14.70 -1.93 -3.16
N LEU A 42 13.75 -1.26 -3.82
CA LEU A 42 12.41 -1.04 -3.33
C LEU A 42 11.38 -1.83 -4.15
N GLY A 43 10.53 -2.57 -3.46
CA GLY A 43 9.37 -3.26 -4.03
C GLY A 43 8.08 -2.51 -3.73
N THR A 44 7.15 -2.48 -4.69
CA THR A 44 5.80 -1.92 -4.48
C THR A 44 4.84 -3.01 -3.99
N HIS A 45 4.29 -2.82 -2.80
CA HIS A 45 3.39 -3.75 -2.12
C HIS A 45 1.95 -3.24 -2.13
N HIS A 46 0.99 -4.05 -2.57
CA HIS A 46 -0.44 -3.69 -2.51
C HIS A 46 -0.97 -3.85 -1.09
N VAL A 47 -1.81 -2.91 -0.65
CA VAL A 47 -2.46 -2.96 0.66
C VAL A 47 -3.94 -2.56 0.51
N PRO A 48 -4.89 -3.52 0.61
CA PRO A 48 -4.68 -4.93 0.94
C PRO A 48 -3.99 -5.74 -0.16
N GLN A 49 -3.40 -6.88 0.21
CA GLN A 49 -2.69 -7.78 -0.68
C GLN A 49 -3.56 -8.20 -1.88
N LYS A 50 -3.11 -7.85 -3.09
CA LYS A 50 -3.86 -8.03 -4.35
C LYS A 50 -4.48 -9.42 -4.53
N ALA A 51 -3.74 -10.48 -4.23
CA ALA A 51 -4.17 -11.86 -4.48
C ALA A 51 -5.49 -12.22 -3.77
N LEU A 52 -5.72 -11.63 -2.60
CA LEU A 52 -6.89 -11.85 -1.76
C LEU A 52 -7.90 -10.70 -1.92
N ALA A 53 -7.40 -9.47 -2.06
CA ALA A 53 -8.23 -8.28 -2.23
C ALA A 53 -9.16 -8.37 -3.45
N LYS A 54 -8.69 -8.99 -4.56
CA LYS A 54 -9.50 -9.18 -5.78
C LYS A 54 -10.83 -9.87 -5.55
N THR A 55 -10.91 -10.77 -4.56
CA THR A 55 -12.12 -11.53 -4.25
C THR A 55 -12.82 -11.05 -2.98
N GLN A 56 -12.08 -10.48 -2.03
CA GLN A 56 -12.60 -10.12 -0.71
C GLN A 56 -13.00 -8.65 -0.58
N VAL A 57 -12.48 -7.75 -1.44
CA VAL A 57 -12.77 -6.31 -1.40
C VAL A 57 -13.69 -5.93 -2.57
N VAL A 58 -14.90 -5.47 -2.24
CA VAL A 58 -15.86 -4.99 -3.25
C VAL A 58 -15.29 -3.75 -3.96
N GLY A 59 -15.37 -3.75 -5.29
CA GLY A 59 -14.85 -2.64 -6.10
C GLY A 59 -13.34 -2.68 -6.35
N TYR A 60 -12.63 -3.70 -5.86
CA TYR A 60 -11.19 -3.83 -6.11
C TYR A 60 -10.88 -4.05 -7.61
N PRO A 61 -9.87 -3.37 -8.18
CA PRO A 61 -9.52 -3.49 -9.59
C PRO A 61 -9.21 -4.93 -10.01
N GLN A 62 -9.90 -5.39 -11.05
CA GLN A 62 -9.73 -6.75 -11.59
C GLN A 62 -8.62 -6.86 -12.65
N THR A 63 -8.03 -5.73 -13.05
CA THR A 63 -6.91 -5.69 -14.01
C THR A 63 -5.73 -6.53 -13.50
N ALA A 64 -4.85 -6.98 -14.41
CA ALA A 64 -3.71 -7.82 -14.05
C ALA A 64 -2.81 -7.16 -12.98
N LEU A 65 -2.60 -5.85 -13.12
CA LEU A 65 -1.76 -5.08 -12.20
C LEU A 65 -2.52 -4.61 -10.97
N ALA A 66 -3.83 -4.38 -11.07
CA ALA A 66 -4.62 -3.65 -10.08
C ALA A 66 -4.05 -2.24 -9.81
N GLY A 67 -3.60 -1.58 -10.88
CA GLY A 67 -2.79 -0.35 -10.84
C GLY A 67 -3.35 0.80 -10.00
N ASP A 68 -4.66 0.95 -9.97
CA ASP A 68 -5.35 2.00 -9.22
C ASP A 68 -5.57 1.66 -7.72
N ALA A 69 -5.18 0.45 -7.29
CA ALA A 69 -5.30 0.05 -5.89
C ALA A 69 -4.19 0.69 -5.02
N PRO A 70 -4.48 0.99 -3.73
CA PRO A 70 -3.48 1.54 -2.82
C PRO A 70 -2.30 0.58 -2.61
N ALA A 71 -1.11 1.16 -2.56
CA ALA A 71 0.14 0.45 -2.40
C ALA A 71 1.15 1.29 -1.62
N ILE A 72 2.20 0.61 -1.14
CA ILE A 72 3.34 1.20 -0.41
C ILE A 72 4.65 0.68 -0.98
N ARG A 73 5.68 1.53 -1.10
CA ARG A 73 7.05 1.09 -1.40
C ARG A 73 7.70 0.54 -0.13
N LEU A 74 8.28 -0.64 -0.22
CA LEU A 74 9.01 -1.28 0.88
C LEU A 74 10.42 -1.64 0.43
N PRO A 75 11.44 -1.54 1.30
CA PRO A 75 12.70 -2.23 1.08
C PRO A 75 12.48 -3.70 0.68
N ASP A 76 13.22 -4.22 -0.30
CA ASP A 76 13.00 -5.56 -0.86
C ASP A 76 13.00 -6.66 0.22
N ALA A 77 13.85 -6.52 1.24
CA ALA A 77 13.91 -7.46 2.36
C ALA A 77 12.63 -7.45 3.21
N GLU A 78 12.06 -6.27 3.46
CA GLU A 78 10.78 -6.11 4.17
C GLU A 78 9.63 -6.61 3.30
N HIS A 79 9.62 -6.25 2.01
CA HIS A 79 8.63 -6.72 1.04
C HIS A 79 8.58 -8.25 0.95
N ALA A 80 9.76 -8.90 0.91
CA ALA A 80 9.87 -10.35 0.89
C ALA A 80 9.38 -10.98 2.20
N THR A 81 9.68 -10.36 3.35
CA THR A 81 9.23 -10.81 4.66
C THR A 81 7.70 -10.79 4.76
N ILE A 82 7.07 -9.67 4.41
CA ILE A 82 5.61 -9.52 4.39
C ILE A 82 4.98 -10.55 3.46
N THR A 83 5.48 -10.67 2.23
CA THR A 83 4.95 -11.63 1.24
C THR A 83 5.03 -13.07 1.75
N LYS A 84 6.12 -13.44 2.43
CA LYS A 84 6.29 -14.77 3.04
C LYS A 84 5.26 -15.01 4.15
N LEU A 85 5.06 -14.07 5.05
CA LEU A 85 4.10 -14.18 6.15
C LEU A 85 2.66 -14.29 5.63
N GLN A 86 2.29 -13.46 4.65
CA GLN A 86 1.00 -13.54 3.97
C GLN A 86 0.79 -14.91 3.31
N SER A 87 1.82 -15.47 2.67
CA SER A 87 1.77 -16.80 2.07
C SER A 87 1.60 -17.91 3.12
N GLN A 88 2.27 -17.80 4.28
CA GLN A 88 2.14 -18.77 5.38
C GLN A 88 0.73 -18.76 5.98
N ASN A 89 0.11 -17.58 6.08
CA ASN A 89 -1.22 -17.40 6.65
C ASN A 89 -2.35 -17.44 5.59
N LYS A 90 -2.06 -17.84 4.35
CA LYS A 90 -2.98 -17.75 3.21
C LYS A 90 -4.36 -18.36 3.46
N VAL A 91 -4.41 -19.53 4.11
CA VAL A 91 -5.68 -20.23 4.39
C VAL A 91 -6.56 -19.40 5.32
N VAL A 92 -6.01 -18.93 6.43
CA VAL A 92 -6.73 -18.06 7.39
C VAL A 92 -7.15 -16.76 6.70
N ARG A 93 -6.22 -16.13 5.97
CA ARG A 93 -6.47 -14.86 5.27
C ARG A 93 -7.55 -14.97 4.19
N SER A 94 -7.72 -16.13 3.56
CA SER A 94 -8.79 -16.36 2.56
C SER A 94 -10.21 -16.31 3.13
N GLN A 95 -10.35 -16.44 4.45
CA GLN A 95 -11.64 -16.41 5.15
C GLN A 95 -11.91 -15.04 5.80
N MET A 96 -10.98 -14.10 5.70
CA MET A 96 -11.13 -12.77 6.28
C MET A 96 -12.15 -11.92 5.50
N THR A 97 -12.84 -11.04 6.20
CA THR A 97 -13.53 -9.91 5.57
C THR A 97 -12.54 -8.90 4.99
N ALA A 98 -13.00 -8.00 4.12
CA ALA A 98 -12.18 -6.91 3.59
C ALA A 98 -11.49 -6.08 4.69
N THR A 99 -12.23 -5.76 5.75
CA THR A 99 -11.72 -5.02 6.92
C THR A 99 -10.64 -5.82 7.66
N GLN A 100 -10.87 -7.10 7.92
CA GLN A 100 -9.88 -7.95 8.60
C GLN A 100 -8.61 -8.13 7.75
N LEU A 101 -8.76 -8.26 6.43
CA LEU A 101 -7.63 -8.37 5.51
C LEU A 101 -6.79 -7.09 5.52
N LEU A 102 -7.44 -5.91 5.49
CA LEU A 102 -6.74 -4.63 5.61
C LEU A 102 -6.06 -4.50 6.97
N GLN A 103 -6.74 -4.85 8.07
CA GLN A 103 -6.15 -4.80 9.41
C GLN A 103 -4.91 -5.70 9.50
N ASP A 104 -4.99 -6.95 9.03
CA ASP A 104 -3.88 -7.90 9.05
C ASP A 104 -2.68 -7.38 8.25
N ASP A 105 -2.90 -6.74 7.09
CA ASP A 105 -1.83 -6.11 6.32
C ASP A 105 -1.21 -4.90 7.04
N ILE A 106 -2.03 -4.06 7.68
CA ILE A 106 -1.56 -2.90 8.46
C ILE A 106 -0.75 -3.35 9.69
N ASP A 107 -1.21 -4.38 10.39
CA ASP A 107 -0.50 -4.95 11.55
C ASP A 107 0.83 -5.59 11.13
N MET A 108 0.86 -6.28 9.99
CA MET A 108 2.10 -6.80 9.42
C MET A 108 3.08 -5.68 9.07
N LEU A 109 2.61 -4.58 8.47
CA LEU A 109 3.46 -3.43 8.19
C LEU A 109 4.03 -2.82 9.47
N ARG A 110 3.19 -2.57 10.48
CA ARG A 110 3.62 -2.03 11.79
C ARG A 110 4.63 -2.93 12.51
N THR A 111 4.50 -4.25 12.35
CA THR A 111 5.32 -5.23 13.09
C THR A 111 6.61 -5.61 12.38
N HIS A 112 6.62 -5.65 11.05
CA HIS A 112 7.70 -6.26 10.25
C HIS A 112 8.40 -5.28 9.30
N THR A 113 8.07 -3.99 9.38
CA THR A 113 8.69 -2.93 8.59
C THR A 113 8.95 -1.71 9.45
N ASN A 114 9.73 -0.76 8.94
CA ASN A 114 9.88 0.56 9.58
C ASN A 114 8.93 1.61 8.98
N ALA A 115 7.81 1.19 8.37
CA ALA A 115 6.84 2.10 7.79
C ALA A 115 6.35 3.10 8.85
N PRO A 116 6.50 4.42 8.63
CA PRO A 116 6.06 5.41 9.58
C PRO A 116 4.52 5.42 9.66
N GLU A 117 3.98 5.75 10.82
CA GLU A 117 2.52 5.79 11.03
C GLU A 117 1.83 6.75 10.05
N THR A 118 2.50 7.80 9.58
CA THR A 118 1.96 8.69 8.54
C THR A 118 1.69 7.97 7.21
N SER A 119 2.55 7.02 6.81
CA SER A 119 2.30 6.17 5.64
C SER A 119 1.18 5.18 5.90
N ILE A 120 1.12 4.60 7.10
CA ILE A 120 0.04 3.70 7.52
C ILE A 120 -1.32 4.40 7.49
N GLU A 121 -1.44 5.59 8.06
CA GLU A 121 -2.67 6.38 8.05
C GLU A 121 -3.07 6.78 6.63
N LYS A 122 -2.11 7.13 5.76
CA LYS A 122 -2.41 7.39 4.35
C LYS A 122 -2.98 6.15 3.65
N LEU A 123 -2.47 4.94 3.92
CA LEU A 123 -3.02 3.69 3.39
C LEU A 123 -4.46 3.44 3.87
N LYS A 124 -4.71 3.68 5.16
CA LYS A 124 -6.05 3.56 5.77
C LYS A 124 -7.03 4.52 5.11
N ASP A 125 -6.64 5.78 4.93
CA ASP A 125 -7.46 6.80 4.29
C ASP A 125 -7.76 6.48 2.83
N MET A 126 -6.75 6.05 2.05
CA MET A 126 -6.96 5.67 0.65
C MET A 126 -7.94 4.49 0.52
N ASN A 127 -7.82 3.47 1.38
CA ASN A 127 -8.72 2.33 1.37
C ASN A 127 -10.14 2.68 1.82
N LYS A 128 -10.28 3.55 2.82
CA LYS A 128 -11.56 4.10 3.26
C LYS A 128 -12.24 4.90 2.15
N GLN A 129 -11.52 5.80 1.51
CA GLN A 129 -12.07 6.65 0.44
C GLN A 129 -12.47 5.82 -0.79
N LYS A 130 -11.65 4.83 -1.16
CA LYS A 130 -11.83 4.07 -2.40
C LYS A 130 -12.82 2.92 -2.28
N TYR A 131 -12.79 2.20 -1.16
CA TYR A 131 -13.56 0.97 -0.97
C TYR A 131 -14.51 1.01 0.22
N GLY A 132 -14.52 2.08 1.02
CA GLY A 132 -15.34 2.17 2.23
C GLY A 132 -14.90 1.24 3.36
N ILE A 133 -13.69 0.66 3.27
CA ILE A 133 -13.16 -0.26 4.29
C ILE A 133 -12.33 0.50 5.32
N THR A 134 -12.50 0.19 6.59
CA THR A 134 -11.81 0.87 7.70
C THR A 134 -11.19 -0.15 8.63
N CYS A 135 -10.01 0.16 9.15
CA CYS A 135 -9.30 -0.63 10.16
C CYS A 135 -8.75 0.30 11.26
N HIS A 136 -8.28 -0.27 12.37
CA HIS A 136 -7.81 0.42 13.57
C HIS A 136 -6.28 0.59 13.56
#